data_AF-A0ABD5UYB5-F1
#
_entry.id   AF-A0ABD5UYB5-F1
#
_cell.length_a   1.000
_cell.length_b   1.000
_cell.length_c   1.000
_cell.angle_alpha   90.00
_cell.angle_beta   90.00
_cell.angle_gamma   90.00
#
_symmetry.space_group_name_H-M   'P 1'
#
loop_
_entity.id
_entity.type
_entity.pdbx_description
1 polymer ?
#
loop_
_entity_poly.entity_id
_entity_poly.type
_entity_poly.pdbx_seq_one_letter_code
_entity_poly.pdbx_strand_id
1 'polypeptide(L)'
;MERRQIAPRIGALASVITAVVAAAPFVLVDGNTQLLAAYYGSGPVGLTAVVAFTLVGAVGFASGERGNVDPEAMAGGLVVLGVVVVGLVGLWWASIDETVLYSFPSGYRWIEWHPVAVFIAAIAVLVAAGVYARSVLE
;
A
#
# COMPACT_ATOMS: atom_id res chain seq x y z
N MET A 1 0.52 -2.26 -27.59
CA MET A 1 -0.24 -1.04 -27.24
C MET A 1 -1.17 -1.25 -26.05
N GLU A 2 -1.96 -2.33 -25.96
CA GLU A 2 -2.88 -2.59 -24.82
C GLU A 2 -2.20 -2.64 -23.44
N ARG A 3 -1.12 -3.42 -23.29
CA ARG A 3 -0.44 -3.58 -21.98
C ARG A 3 0.14 -2.28 -21.43
N ARG A 4 0.61 -1.40 -22.31
CA ARG A 4 1.25 -0.12 -21.96
C ARG A 4 0.26 0.92 -21.44
N GLN A 5 -1.04 0.75 -21.73
CA GLN A 5 -2.13 1.57 -21.18
C GLN A 5 -2.81 0.89 -19.98
N ILE A 6 -2.93 -0.44 -19.98
CA ILE A 6 -3.63 -1.19 -18.93
C ILE A 6 -2.78 -1.33 -17.66
N ALA A 7 -1.47 -1.57 -17.80
CA ALA A 7 -0.60 -1.81 -16.64
C ALA A 7 -0.53 -0.60 -15.68
N PRO A 8 -0.37 0.66 -16.15
CA PRO A 8 -0.43 1.81 -15.27
C PRO A 8 -1.77 1.97 -14.55
N ARG A 9 -2.90 1.74 -15.24
CA ARG A 9 -4.24 1.80 -14.60
C ARG A 9 -4.39 0.78 -13.48
N ILE A 10 -3.94 -0.45 -13.70
CA ILE A 10 -3.96 -1.50 -12.68
C ILE A 10 -3.08 -1.11 -11.50
N GLY A 11 -1.89 -0.56 -11.74
CA GLY A 11 -1.00 -0.07 -10.68
C GLY A 11 -1.62 1.06 -9.86
N ALA A 12 -2.28 2.02 -10.53
CA ALA A 12 -2.99 3.10 -9.87
C ALA A 12 -4.15 2.55 -9.01
N LEU A 13 -4.94 1.63 -9.54
CA LEU A 13 -6.04 0.99 -8.81
C LEU A 13 -5.54 0.19 -7.61
N ALA A 14 -4.48 -0.63 -7.79
CA ALA A 14 -3.87 -1.39 -6.70
C ALA A 14 -3.35 -0.46 -5.59
N SER A 15 -2.78 0.67 -5.97
CA SER A 15 -2.30 1.69 -5.03
C SER A 15 -3.44 2.32 -4.21
N VAL A 16 -4.55 2.68 -4.87
CA VAL A 16 -5.75 3.19 -4.20
C VAL A 16 -6.38 2.13 -3.29
N ILE A 17 -6.52 0.89 -3.76
CA ILE A 17 -7.03 -0.22 -2.95
C ILE A 17 -6.15 -0.42 -1.71
N THR A 18 -4.84 -0.40 -1.86
CA THR A 18 -3.90 -0.53 -0.72
C THR A 18 -4.12 0.58 0.31
N ALA A 19 -4.26 1.83 -0.14
CA ALA A 19 -4.54 2.96 0.73
C ALA A 19 -5.89 2.82 1.47
N VAL A 20 -6.94 2.39 0.76
CA VAL A 20 -8.28 2.17 1.34
C VAL A 20 -8.26 1.04 2.36
N VAL A 21 -7.65 -0.10 2.02
CA VAL A 21 -7.53 -1.24 2.94
C VAL A 21 -6.77 -0.81 4.19
N ALA A 22 -5.62 -0.16 4.03
CA ALA A 22 -4.80 0.31 5.15
C ALA A 22 -5.50 1.37 6.02
N ALA A 23 -6.39 2.18 5.45
CA ALA A 23 -7.17 3.18 6.17
C ALA A 23 -8.49 2.64 6.75
N ALA A 24 -8.91 1.43 6.41
CA ALA A 24 -10.24 0.91 6.77
C ALA A 24 -10.52 0.93 8.30
N PRO A 25 -9.58 0.52 9.18
CA PRO A 25 -9.81 0.62 10.63
C PRO A 25 -10.12 2.02 11.15
N PHE A 26 -9.62 3.10 10.53
CA PHE A 26 -9.95 4.47 10.95
C PHE A 26 -11.44 4.82 10.78
N VAL A 27 -12.11 4.18 9.83
CA VAL A 27 -13.51 4.46 9.49
C VAL A 27 -14.46 3.44 10.09
N LEU A 28 -13.98 2.20 10.30
CA LEU A 28 -14.82 1.08 10.70
C LEU A 28 -14.76 0.77 12.21
N VAL A 29 -13.79 1.35 12.95
CA VAL A 29 -13.60 1.10 14.38
C VAL A 29 -13.96 2.34 15.17
N ASP A 30 -15.02 2.25 15.97
CA ASP A 30 -15.53 3.35 16.78
C ASP A 30 -15.06 3.26 18.23
N GLY A 31 -14.80 4.41 18.85
CA GLY A 31 -14.56 4.51 20.31
C GLY A 31 -13.24 3.93 20.83
N ASN A 32 -12.33 3.47 19.96
CA ASN A 32 -11.07 2.82 20.33
C ASN A 32 -9.82 3.61 19.87
N THR A 33 -9.86 4.94 19.97
CA THR A 33 -8.86 5.84 19.38
C THR A 33 -7.43 5.59 19.87
N GLN A 34 -7.24 5.32 21.17
CA GLN A 34 -5.92 5.02 21.75
C GLN A 34 -5.36 3.70 21.23
N LEU A 35 -6.21 2.69 21.07
CA LEU A 35 -5.81 1.38 20.58
C LEU A 35 -5.46 1.42 19.08
N LEU A 36 -6.26 2.16 18.29
CA LEU A 36 -5.91 2.47 16.90
C LEU A 36 -4.59 3.24 16.80
N ALA A 37 -4.36 4.24 17.67
CA ALA A 37 -3.10 4.98 17.66
C ALA A 37 -1.89 4.09 17.92
N ALA A 38 -1.98 3.16 18.89
CA ALA A 38 -0.94 2.17 19.16
C ALA A 38 -0.72 1.22 17.97
N TYR A 39 -1.80 0.76 17.36
CA TYR A 39 -1.77 -0.13 16.20
C TYR A 39 -1.15 0.52 14.96
N TYR A 40 -1.59 1.72 14.58
CA TYR A 40 -1.05 2.45 13.43
C TYR A 40 0.36 3.00 13.68
N GLY A 41 0.66 3.34 14.93
CA GLY A 41 1.96 3.83 15.38
C GLY A 41 2.98 2.74 15.67
N SER A 42 2.66 1.47 15.38
CA SER A 42 3.59 0.36 15.57
C SER A 42 4.83 0.50 14.67
N GLY A 43 6.01 0.28 15.25
CA GLY A 43 7.28 0.39 14.53
C GLY A 43 7.76 1.83 14.28
N PRO A 44 8.89 2.00 13.58
CA PRO A 44 9.57 3.30 13.47
C PRO A 44 8.86 4.31 12.56
N VAL A 45 8.01 3.84 11.65
CA VAL A 45 7.42 4.67 10.59
C VAL A 45 5.88 4.68 10.65
N GLY A 46 5.28 3.61 11.20
CA GLY A 46 3.83 3.43 11.26
C GLY A 46 3.17 3.19 9.90
N LEU A 47 1.89 2.81 9.94
CA LEU A 47 1.11 2.49 8.74
C LEU A 47 0.70 3.74 7.95
N THR A 48 0.63 4.92 8.58
CA THR A 48 0.25 6.18 7.91
C THR A 48 1.21 6.56 6.79
N ALA A 49 2.51 6.29 6.95
CA ALA A 49 3.48 6.55 5.89
C ALA A 49 3.23 5.65 4.68
N VAL A 50 2.88 4.37 4.89
CA VAL A 50 2.53 3.44 3.80
C VAL A 50 1.39 4.01 2.98
N VAL A 51 0.33 4.51 3.64
CA VAL A 51 -0.80 5.15 2.95
C VAL A 51 -0.31 6.30 2.08
N ALA A 52 0.53 7.19 2.61
CA ALA A 52 1.09 8.31 1.85
C ALA A 52 1.89 7.83 0.61
N PHE A 53 2.80 6.87 0.78
CA PHE A 53 3.60 6.33 -0.33
C PHE A 53 2.75 5.61 -1.38
N THR A 54 1.71 4.89 -0.98
CA THR A 54 0.79 4.25 -1.93
C THR A 54 0.00 5.29 -2.74
N LEU A 55 -0.45 6.39 -2.12
CA LEU A 55 -1.12 7.47 -2.86
C LEU A 55 -0.17 8.17 -3.85
N VAL A 56 1.10 8.37 -3.48
CA VAL A 56 2.14 8.83 -4.41
C VAL A 56 2.29 7.86 -5.59
N GLY A 57 2.26 6.55 -5.32
CA GLY A 57 2.27 5.51 -6.34
C GLY A 57 1.08 5.60 -7.29
N ALA A 58 -0.13 5.83 -6.76
CA ALA A 58 -1.32 6.01 -7.57
C ALA A 58 -1.18 7.17 -8.56
N VAL A 59 -0.66 8.31 -8.09
CA VAL A 59 -0.38 9.49 -8.93
C VAL A 59 0.73 9.20 -9.94
N GLY A 60 1.80 8.51 -9.53
CA GLY A 60 2.90 8.14 -10.41
C GLY A 60 2.44 7.25 -11.57
N PHE A 61 1.66 6.21 -11.28
CA PHE A 61 1.05 5.36 -12.29
C PHE A 61 0.11 6.13 -13.23
N ALA A 62 -0.76 6.98 -12.68
CA ALA A 62 -1.66 7.81 -13.49
C ALA A 62 -0.89 8.82 -14.37
N SER A 63 0.25 9.32 -13.89
CA SER A 63 1.12 10.23 -14.63
C SER A 63 1.85 9.50 -15.77
N GLY A 64 2.34 8.28 -15.52
CA GLY A 64 2.96 7.41 -16.52
C GLY A 64 1.99 7.04 -17.66
N GLU A 65 0.70 6.85 -17.35
CA GLU A 65 -0.34 6.62 -18.37
C GLU A 65 -0.50 7.82 -19.31
N ARG A 66 -0.43 9.04 -18.78
CA ARG A 66 -0.68 10.29 -19.53
C ARG A 66 0.52 10.73 -20.37
N GLY A 67 1.66 10.06 -20.26
CA GLY A 67 2.89 10.43 -20.99
C GLY A 67 3.51 11.74 -20.50
N ASN A 68 3.24 12.14 -19.25
CA ASN A 68 3.76 13.38 -18.68
C ASN A 68 5.26 13.31 -18.30
N VAL A 69 5.82 12.10 -18.24
CA VAL A 69 7.17 11.82 -17.76
C VAL A 69 7.79 10.76 -18.67
N ASP A 70 9.12 10.75 -18.77
CA ASP A 70 9.87 9.66 -19.40
C ASP A 70 9.43 8.28 -18.84
N PRO A 71 8.96 7.35 -19.71
CA PRO A 71 8.40 6.08 -19.25
C PRO A 71 9.41 5.17 -18.53
N GLU A 72 10.68 5.19 -18.92
CA GLU A 72 11.72 4.35 -18.30
C GLU A 72 12.03 4.84 -16.88
N ALA A 73 12.24 6.15 -16.72
CA ALA A 73 12.46 6.76 -15.41
C ALA A 73 11.24 6.55 -14.49
N MET A 74 10.02 6.74 -15.01
CA MET A 74 8.80 6.52 -14.23
C MET A 74 8.65 5.06 -13.80
N ALA A 75 8.88 4.11 -14.71
CA ALA A 75 8.80 2.69 -14.39
C ALA A 75 9.81 2.27 -13.31
N GLY A 76 11.07 2.72 -13.44
CA GLY A 76 12.10 2.46 -12.42
C GLY A 76 11.72 3.03 -11.05
N GLY A 77 11.23 4.27 -11.02
CA GLY A 77 10.76 4.92 -9.79
C GLY A 77 9.61 4.19 -9.12
N LEU A 78 8.63 3.71 -9.91
CA LEU A 78 7.48 2.96 -9.40
C LEU A 78 7.88 1.58 -8.85
N VAL A 79 8.86 0.91 -9.45
CA VAL A 79 9.38 -0.37 -8.91
C VAL A 79 10.06 -0.14 -7.57
N VAL A 80 10.93 0.87 -7.46
CA VAL A 80 11.58 1.23 -6.18
C VAL A 80 10.54 1.59 -5.13
N LEU A 81 9.54 2.39 -5.50
CA LEU A 81 8.43 2.73 -4.62
C LEU A 81 7.68 1.50 -4.13
N GLY A 82 7.36 0.55 -5.03
CA GLY A 82 6.70 -0.71 -4.67
C GLY A 82 7.51 -1.53 -3.66
N VAL A 83 8.83 -1.62 -3.85
CA VAL A 83 9.74 -2.30 -2.89
C VAL A 83 9.72 -1.60 -1.53
N VAL A 84 9.79 -0.27 -1.52
CA VAL A 84 9.71 0.53 -0.30
C VAL A 84 8.37 0.31 0.41
N VAL A 85 7.25 0.35 -0.30
CA VAL A 85 5.92 0.13 0.27
C VAL A 85 5.82 -1.26 0.90
N VAL A 86 6.22 -2.32 0.20
CA VAL A 86 6.23 -3.69 0.74
C VAL A 86 7.12 -3.81 1.98
N GLY A 87 8.33 -3.22 1.93
CA GLY A 87 9.26 -3.20 3.06
C GLY A 87 8.69 -2.48 4.27
N LEU A 88 8.07 -1.31 4.07
CA LEU A 88 7.44 -0.54 5.15
C LEU A 88 6.25 -1.27 5.77
N VAL A 89 5.40 -1.91 4.97
CA VAL A 89 4.28 -2.72 5.50
C VAL A 89 4.81 -3.94 6.25
N GLY A 90 5.80 -4.65 5.70
CA GLY A 90 6.42 -5.79 6.39
C GLY A 90 7.05 -5.37 7.71
N LEU A 91 7.74 -4.24 7.75
CA LEU A 91 8.33 -3.68 8.95
C LEU A 91 7.27 -3.27 9.98
N TRP A 92 6.22 -2.57 9.55
CA TRP A 92 5.10 -2.21 10.42
C TRP A 92 4.44 -3.46 11.00
N TRP A 93 4.08 -4.44 10.15
CA TRP A 93 3.45 -5.69 10.58
C TRP A 93 4.31 -6.44 11.59
N ALA A 94 5.61 -6.59 11.33
CA ALA A 94 6.54 -7.23 12.26
C ALA A 94 6.73 -6.45 13.58
N SER A 95 6.34 -5.17 13.62
CA SER A 95 6.45 -4.31 14.81
C SER A 95 5.16 -4.23 15.62
N ILE A 96 4.07 -4.86 15.19
CA ILE A 96 2.80 -4.85 15.93
C ILE A 96 2.95 -5.71 17.19
N ASP A 97 2.73 -5.12 18.35
CA ASP A 97 2.66 -5.85 19.61
C ASP A 97 1.39 -6.72 19.66
N GLU A 98 1.54 -8.01 19.98
CA GLU A 98 0.41 -8.95 20.08
C GLU A 98 -0.64 -8.48 21.11
N THR A 99 -0.21 -7.83 22.20
CA THR A 99 -1.12 -7.29 23.22
C THR A 99 -1.97 -6.14 22.69
N VAL A 100 -1.48 -5.38 21.70
CA VAL A 100 -2.26 -4.36 20.98
C VAL A 100 -3.17 -5.03 19.96
N LEU A 101 -2.66 -6.00 19.19
CA LEU A 101 -3.44 -6.65 18.14
C LEU A 101 -4.66 -7.41 18.69
N TYR A 102 -4.50 -8.10 19.82
CA TYR A 102 -5.53 -8.96 20.40
C TYR A 102 -6.38 -8.28 21.49
N SER A 103 -6.16 -7.00 21.79
CA SER A 103 -6.97 -6.25 22.76
C SER A 103 -8.17 -5.53 22.16
N PHE A 104 -8.37 -5.60 20.84
CA PHE A 104 -9.57 -5.07 20.20
C PHE A 104 -10.84 -5.82 20.65
N PRO A 105 -11.97 -5.12 20.86
CA PRO A 105 -13.25 -5.74 21.18
C PRO A 105 -13.67 -6.83 20.17
N SER A 106 -14.51 -7.77 20.61
CA SER A 106 -14.94 -8.92 19.79
C SER A 106 -15.61 -8.56 18.46
N GLY A 107 -16.22 -7.37 18.36
CA GLY A 107 -16.77 -6.83 17.11
C GLY A 107 -15.72 -6.46 16.05
N TYR A 108 -14.45 -6.34 16.43
CA TYR A 108 -13.33 -5.91 15.57
C TYR A 108 -12.26 -6.97 15.37
N ARG A 109 -12.58 -8.26 15.60
CA ARG A 109 -11.65 -9.39 15.40
C ARG A 109 -11.06 -9.51 14.00
N TRP A 110 -11.70 -8.91 13.00
CA TRP A 110 -11.16 -8.84 11.64
C TRP A 110 -9.82 -8.10 11.56
N ILE A 111 -9.48 -7.25 12.55
CA ILE A 111 -8.19 -6.55 12.63
C ILE A 111 -7.02 -7.53 12.69
N GLU A 112 -7.21 -8.74 13.20
CA GLU A 112 -6.20 -9.81 13.17
C GLU A 112 -5.74 -10.12 11.73
N TRP A 113 -6.63 -9.98 10.74
CA TRP A 113 -6.36 -10.22 9.31
C TRP A 113 -5.99 -8.95 8.54
N HIS A 114 -6.10 -7.78 9.15
CA HIS A 114 -5.80 -6.52 8.49
C HIS A 114 -4.32 -6.39 8.07
N PRO A 115 -3.31 -6.77 8.89
CA PRO A 115 -1.91 -6.66 8.48
C PRO A 115 -1.58 -7.47 7.22
N VAL A 116 -2.05 -8.71 7.16
CA VAL A 116 -1.82 -9.58 5.98
C VAL A 116 -2.57 -9.05 4.76
N ALA A 117 -3.79 -8.51 4.92
CA ALA A 117 -4.53 -7.91 3.83
C ALA A 117 -3.79 -6.69 3.22
N VAL A 118 -3.25 -5.81 4.07
CA VAL A 118 -2.46 -4.66 3.62
C VAL A 118 -1.17 -5.13 2.93
N PHE A 119 -0.50 -6.15 3.47
CA PHE A 119 0.73 -6.68 2.89
C PHE A 119 0.51 -7.29 1.49
N ILE A 120 -0.57 -8.07 1.32
CA ILE A 120 -0.95 -8.61 0.01
C ILE A 120 -1.27 -7.49 -0.97
N ALA A 121 -2.00 -6.45 -0.54
CA ALA A 121 -2.31 -5.30 -1.38
C ALA A 121 -1.03 -4.54 -1.80
N ALA A 122 -0.08 -4.34 -0.89
CA ALA A 122 1.22 -3.75 -1.18
C ALA A 122 2.03 -4.56 -2.21
N ILE A 123 2.00 -5.89 -2.13
CA ILE A 123 2.64 -6.75 -3.14
C ILE A 123 2.00 -6.53 -4.51
N ALA A 124 0.67 -6.36 -4.59
CA ALA A 124 -0.01 -6.10 -5.86
C ALA A 124 0.49 -4.81 -6.53
N VAL A 125 0.81 -3.77 -5.74
CA VAL A 125 1.43 -2.52 -6.25
C VAL A 125 2.80 -2.81 -6.86
N LEU A 126 3.66 -3.55 -6.15
CA LEU A 126 4.99 -3.92 -6.65
C LEU A 126 4.92 -4.78 -7.93
N VAL A 127 4.01 -5.75 -7.97
CA VAL A 127 3.78 -6.59 -9.16
C VAL A 127 3.33 -5.73 -10.33
N ALA A 128 2.38 -4.80 -10.13
CA ALA A 128 1.93 -3.89 -11.17
C ALA A 128 3.07 -2.99 -11.68
N ALA A 129 3.94 -2.51 -10.79
CA ALA A 129 5.12 -1.75 -11.15
C ALA A 129 6.09 -2.58 -12.01
N GLY A 130 6.36 -3.83 -11.62
CA GLY A 130 7.20 -4.75 -12.39
C GLY A 130 6.65 -5.07 -13.77
N VAL A 131 5.33 -5.28 -13.87
CA VAL A 131 4.66 -5.50 -15.17
C VAL A 131 4.74 -4.24 -16.05
N TYR A 132 4.55 -3.06 -15.46
CA TYR A 132 4.71 -1.80 -16.19
C TYR A 132 6.14 -1.62 -16.69
N ALA A 133 7.14 -1.83 -15.84
CA ALA A 133 8.55 -1.75 -16.22
C ALA A 133 8.90 -2.73 -17.35
N ARG A 134 8.45 -3.98 -17.27
CA ARG A 134 8.62 -4.94 -18.36
C ARG A 134 8.00 -4.46 -19.66
N SER A 135 6.82 -3.83 -19.62
CA SER A 135 6.15 -3.31 -20.81
C SER A 135 6.81 -2.09 -21.46
N VAL A 136 7.73 -1.43 -20.74
CA VAL A 136 8.51 -0.29 -21.25
C VAL A 136 9.83 -0.77 -21.87
N LEU A 137 10.40 -1.88 -21.37
CA LEU A 137 11.66 -2.46 -21.85
C LEU A 137 11.51 -3.37 -23.09
N GLU A 138 10.29 -3.84 -23.37
CA GLU A 138 9.92 -4.60 -24.59
C GLU A 138 9.56 -3.67 -25.75
#